data_AF-A0A8H4TLU7-F1
#
_entry.id   AF-A0A8H4TLU7-F1
#
_cell.length_a   1.000
_cell.length_b   1.000
_cell.length_c   1.000
_cell.angle_alpha   90.00
_cell.angle_beta   90.00
_cell.angle_gamma   90.00
#
_symmetry.space_group_name_H-M   'P 1'
#
loop_
_entity.id
_entity.type
_entity.pdbx_description
1 polymer ?
#
loop_
_entity_poly.entity_id
_entity_poly.type
_entity_poly.pdbx_seq_one_letter_code
_entity_poly.pdbx_strand_id
1 'polypeptide(L)'
;MDDFRAKTQLVKGSPPWTRRISYYVQIRAIQATLTTIDWLGSFSRTSANAPNIVKTYNVRDHLPVRIFLPSSYESGSPEALPTLFTIHGGGFCIGSPQDDDAWNRSFSDTHSVLVIALNYSKAPAAPFPTGLDDLVSLYLAALDDESLPIDKAHGGRVAICGFSAGGNLSLGLSQRLLQSDHCTCRPRAAISVYGALDLSRSPEAKLSTRQYKTDATLGPPRTSTRDVLLNMAPLFDWSYLPYGQDLQDPLLSPGPCADPDDLPPHVFIIASELDMLAKESLECATRLARARGGSRIPVPDPETARCGRLETGKPGKLELEDKRFAWHETFPDGSVRWLLVPDVLHGFDSLPMRERLGGEETVKDAELKTEAYCKLLGDWLLNTVFAA
;
A
#
# COMPACT_ATOMS: atom_id res chain seq x y z
N MET A 1 14.09 15.54 -34.22
CA MET A 1 12.72 15.09 -33.92
C MET A 1 12.68 13.62 -34.29
N ASP A 2 13.19 12.77 -33.40
CA ASP A 2 13.04 11.32 -33.51
C ASP A 2 12.05 10.89 -32.43
N ASP A 3 10.97 10.29 -32.91
CA ASP A 3 9.78 9.86 -32.20
C ASP A 3 10.13 8.71 -31.24
N PHE A 4 10.59 9.03 -30.02
CA PHE A 4 10.67 8.09 -28.89
C PHE A 4 9.28 7.85 -28.31
N ARG A 5 8.35 7.32 -29.12
CA ARG A 5 7.19 6.61 -28.58
C ARG A 5 7.73 5.36 -27.89
N ALA A 6 7.78 5.39 -26.57
CA ALA A 6 8.02 4.20 -25.76
C ALA A 6 7.11 3.10 -26.29
N LYS A 7 7.69 1.98 -26.73
CA LYS A 7 6.90 0.86 -27.28
C LYS A 7 5.93 0.40 -26.19
N THR A 8 4.64 0.46 -26.48
CA THR A 8 3.57 -0.04 -25.59
C THR A 8 3.92 -1.45 -25.12
N GLN A 9 3.89 -1.70 -23.81
CA GLN A 9 4.27 -2.99 -23.25
C GLN A 9 3.00 -3.74 -22.89
N LEU A 10 2.42 -4.42 -23.89
CA LEU A 10 1.18 -5.14 -23.69
C LEU A 10 1.39 -6.44 -22.91
N VAL A 11 0.41 -6.79 -22.08
CA VAL A 11 0.30 -8.13 -21.50
C VAL A 11 0.30 -9.16 -22.63
N LYS A 12 1.35 -9.99 -22.65
CA LYS A 12 1.59 -10.98 -23.70
C LYS A 12 0.52 -12.08 -23.69
N GLY A 13 0.46 -12.82 -24.79
CA GLY A 13 -0.57 -13.83 -25.07
C GLY A 13 -0.82 -14.82 -23.93
N SER A 14 -2.08 -15.27 -23.87
CA SER A 14 -2.58 -16.18 -22.85
C SER A 14 -1.70 -17.43 -22.68
N PRO A 15 -1.40 -17.86 -21.43
CA PRO A 15 -0.80 -19.17 -21.20
C PRO A 15 -1.75 -20.28 -21.69
N PRO A 16 -1.26 -21.53 -21.84
CA PRO A 16 -2.08 -22.66 -22.24
C PRO A 16 -3.36 -22.78 -21.40
N TRP A 17 -4.46 -23.22 -22.00
CA TRP A 17 -5.76 -23.32 -21.31
C TRP A 17 -5.70 -24.18 -20.04
N THR A 18 -4.88 -25.23 -20.02
CA THR A 18 -4.62 -26.06 -18.83
C THR A 18 -4.01 -25.25 -17.68
N ARG A 19 -3.06 -24.37 -17.98
CA ARG A 19 -2.44 -23.48 -16.98
C ARG A 19 -3.42 -22.43 -16.47
N ARG A 20 -4.29 -21.89 -17.35
CA ARG A 20 -5.37 -20.98 -16.95
C ARG A 20 -6.35 -21.62 -15.98
N ILE A 21 -6.80 -22.84 -16.28
CA ILE A 21 -7.67 -23.59 -15.36
C ILE A 21 -6.95 -23.83 -14.04
N SER A 22 -5.67 -24.24 -14.10
CA SER A 22 -4.88 -24.46 -12.88
C SER A 22 -4.77 -23.19 -12.02
N TYR A 23 -4.47 -22.04 -12.63
CA TYR A 23 -4.43 -20.77 -11.91
C TYR A 23 -5.80 -20.37 -11.34
N TYR A 24 -6.87 -20.47 -12.13
CA TYR A 24 -8.21 -20.20 -11.63
C TYR A 24 -8.57 -21.07 -10.42
N VAL A 25 -8.34 -22.38 -10.50
CA VAL A 25 -8.61 -23.30 -9.39
C VAL A 25 -7.77 -22.95 -8.17
N GLN A 26 -6.47 -22.69 -8.35
CA GLN A 26 -5.57 -22.33 -7.26
C GLN A 26 -6.02 -21.04 -6.55
N ILE A 27 -6.27 -19.96 -7.28
CA ILE A 27 -6.63 -18.69 -6.65
C ILE A 27 -8.00 -18.75 -5.98
N ARG A 28 -8.99 -19.44 -6.59
CA ARG A 28 -10.30 -19.64 -5.96
C ARG A 28 -10.22 -20.51 -4.71
N ALA A 29 -9.37 -21.53 -4.69
CA ALA A 29 -9.13 -22.35 -3.51
C ALA A 29 -8.48 -21.55 -2.37
N ILE A 30 -7.50 -20.69 -2.69
CA ILE A 30 -6.89 -19.78 -1.72
C ILE A 30 -7.94 -18.80 -1.16
N GLN A 31 -8.71 -18.15 -2.03
CA GLN A 31 -9.78 -17.22 -1.61
C GLN A 31 -10.80 -17.90 -0.69
N ALA A 32 -11.28 -19.10 -1.06
CA ALA A 32 -12.23 -19.85 -0.24
C ALA A 32 -11.63 -20.24 1.13
N THR A 33 -10.36 -20.62 1.15
CA THR A 33 -9.65 -21.00 2.37
C THR A 33 -9.47 -19.80 3.31
N LEU A 34 -9.00 -18.67 2.80
CA LEU A 34 -8.83 -17.44 3.59
C LEU A 34 -10.17 -16.95 4.14
N THR A 35 -11.21 -16.92 3.30
CA THR A 35 -12.57 -16.55 3.74
C THR A 35 -13.07 -17.47 4.86
N THR A 36 -12.80 -18.77 4.76
CA THR A 36 -13.18 -19.74 5.81
C THR A 36 -12.41 -19.50 7.10
N ILE A 37 -11.11 -19.20 7.01
CA ILE A 37 -10.27 -18.87 8.16
C ILE A 37 -10.78 -17.60 8.85
N ASP A 38 -11.11 -16.55 8.09
CA ASP A 38 -11.63 -15.29 8.64
C ASP A 38 -12.98 -15.49 9.33
N TRP A 39 -13.86 -16.28 8.71
CA TRP A 39 -15.14 -16.66 9.30
C TRP A 39 -14.95 -17.42 10.62
N LEU A 40 -14.07 -18.43 10.65
CA LEU A 40 -13.76 -19.18 11.88
C LEU A 40 -13.15 -18.26 12.95
N GLY A 41 -12.22 -17.39 12.57
CA GLY A 41 -11.61 -16.43 13.49
C GLY A 41 -12.61 -15.44 14.09
N SER A 42 -13.70 -15.13 13.37
CA SER A 42 -14.74 -14.21 13.86
C SER A 42 -15.42 -14.67 15.16
N PHE A 43 -15.42 -15.97 15.47
CA PHE A 43 -15.99 -16.51 16.71
C PHE A 43 -15.12 -16.28 17.96
N SER A 44 -13.84 -15.95 17.78
CA SER A 44 -12.87 -15.81 18.88
C SER A 44 -12.25 -14.41 18.96
N ARG A 45 -12.66 -13.48 18.08
CA ARG A 45 -12.12 -12.12 18.07
C ARG A 45 -12.59 -11.33 19.29
N THR A 46 -11.63 -10.74 19.98
CA THR A 46 -11.88 -9.76 21.05
C THR A 46 -12.18 -8.38 20.43
N SER A 47 -12.98 -7.57 21.13
CA SER A 47 -13.44 -6.26 20.64
C SER A 47 -12.34 -5.19 20.55
N ALA A 48 -11.13 -5.45 21.07
CA ALA A 48 -10.10 -4.43 21.25
C ALA A 48 -9.68 -3.74 19.95
N ASN A 49 -9.63 -4.47 18.83
CA ASN A 49 -9.24 -3.96 17.52
C ASN A 49 -10.41 -3.84 16.53
N ALA A 50 -11.64 -4.05 16.99
CA ALA A 50 -12.80 -4.02 16.10
C ALA A 50 -13.09 -2.59 15.61
N PRO A 51 -13.55 -2.41 14.36
CA PRO A 51 -14.07 -1.13 13.91
C PRO A 51 -15.30 -0.74 14.72
N ASN A 52 -15.52 0.57 14.84
CA ASN A 52 -16.73 1.11 15.46
C ASN A 52 -17.95 0.84 14.58
N ILE A 53 -17.78 0.91 13.25
CA ILE A 53 -18.86 0.71 12.28
C ILE A 53 -18.36 -0.19 11.15
N VAL A 54 -19.19 -1.16 10.76
CA VAL A 54 -19.05 -1.91 9.51
C VAL A 54 -20.31 -1.68 8.71
N LYS A 55 -20.19 -1.12 7.50
CA LYS A 55 -21.35 -0.83 6.66
C LYS A 55 -21.03 -1.03 5.18
N THR A 56 -22.08 -1.09 4.37
CA THR A 56 -22.00 -1.09 2.91
C THR A 56 -22.74 0.13 2.38
N TYR A 57 -22.41 0.55 1.17
CA TYR A 57 -23.12 1.61 0.45
C TYR A 57 -23.85 0.99 -0.74
N ASN A 58 -25.03 1.50 -1.11
CA ASN A 58 -25.83 0.94 -2.21
C ASN A 58 -25.07 0.85 -3.54
N VAL A 59 -24.10 1.76 -3.77
CA VAL A 59 -23.26 1.74 -4.97
C VAL A 59 -22.38 0.48 -5.05
N ARG A 60 -22.05 -0.15 -3.92
CA ARG A 60 -21.23 -1.36 -3.76
C ARG A 60 -21.66 -2.14 -2.51
N ASP A 61 -22.87 -2.68 -2.56
CA ASP A 61 -23.56 -3.34 -1.43
C ASP A 61 -22.86 -4.59 -0.88
N HIS A 62 -21.98 -5.21 -1.66
CA HIS A 62 -21.22 -6.41 -1.33
C HIS A 62 -19.79 -6.12 -0.84
N LEU A 63 -19.39 -4.85 -0.77
CA LEU A 63 -18.05 -4.43 -0.34
C LEU A 63 -18.14 -3.64 0.97
N PRO A 64 -18.12 -4.33 2.14
CA PRO A 64 -18.20 -3.63 3.42
C PRO A 64 -16.96 -2.77 3.65
N VAL A 65 -17.17 -1.52 4.08
CA VAL A 65 -16.15 -0.64 4.62
C VAL A 65 -16.12 -0.74 6.13
N ARG A 66 -14.94 -0.54 6.72
CA ARG A 66 -14.71 -0.63 8.17
C ARG A 66 -14.24 0.72 8.67
N ILE A 67 -14.91 1.27 9.67
CA ILE A 67 -14.69 2.64 10.13
C ILE A 67 -14.25 2.63 11.58
N PHE A 68 -13.16 3.34 11.86
CA PHE A 68 -12.54 3.45 13.17
C PHE A 68 -12.59 4.91 13.60
N LEU A 69 -13.36 5.16 14.65
CA LEU A 69 -13.38 6.44 15.34
C LEU A 69 -12.31 6.40 16.43
N PRO A 70 -11.52 7.47 16.60
CA PRO A 70 -10.52 7.51 17.66
C PRO A 70 -11.21 7.46 19.02
N SER A 71 -10.58 6.85 20.02
CA SER A 71 -11.17 6.72 21.37
C SER A 71 -11.41 8.07 22.05
N SER A 72 -10.74 9.13 21.59
CA SER A 72 -10.96 10.51 22.00
C SER A 72 -12.22 11.15 21.43
N TYR A 73 -12.85 10.55 20.40
CA TYR A 73 -14.03 11.11 19.76
C TYR A 73 -15.31 10.73 20.51
N GLU A 74 -16.08 11.75 20.90
CA GLU A 74 -17.38 11.58 21.53
C GLU A 74 -18.49 11.47 20.47
N SER A 75 -19.30 10.40 20.55
CA SER A 75 -20.41 10.19 19.62
C SER A 75 -21.42 11.34 19.71
N GLY A 76 -21.75 11.96 18.57
CA GLY A 76 -22.62 13.14 18.50
C GLY A 76 -21.90 14.47 18.65
N SER A 77 -20.57 14.48 18.82
CA SER A 77 -19.76 15.69 18.70
C SER A 77 -19.95 16.33 17.32
N PRO A 78 -20.02 17.68 17.22
CA PRO A 78 -20.02 18.38 15.94
C PRO A 78 -18.61 18.47 15.31
N GLU A 79 -17.58 17.94 15.98
CA GLU A 79 -16.20 18.00 15.50
C GLU A 79 -16.00 17.14 14.25
N ALA A 80 -15.48 17.76 13.19
CA ALA A 80 -15.03 17.05 12.00
C ALA A 80 -13.57 16.62 12.16
N LEU A 81 -13.27 15.37 11.79
CA LEU A 81 -11.99 14.73 11.97
C LEU A 81 -11.19 14.68 10.66
N PRO A 82 -9.86 14.90 10.71
CA PRO A 82 -8.99 14.49 9.62
C PRO A 82 -9.15 12.99 9.37
N THR A 83 -9.15 12.61 8.10
CA THR A 83 -9.55 11.24 7.68
C THR A 83 -8.45 10.57 6.87
N LEU A 84 -8.11 9.34 7.26
CA LEU A 84 -7.24 8.45 6.52
C LEU A 84 -8.08 7.31 5.92
N PHE A 85 -8.15 7.24 4.59
CA PHE A 85 -8.65 6.06 3.91
C PHE A 85 -7.54 5.02 3.79
N THR A 86 -7.84 3.77 4.13
CA THR A 86 -6.87 2.67 4.01
C THR A 86 -7.31 1.63 2.99
N ILE A 87 -6.35 1.07 2.25
CA ILE A 87 -6.60 0.05 1.23
C ILE A 87 -5.69 -1.15 1.52
N HIS A 88 -6.33 -2.29 1.76
CA HIS A 88 -5.63 -3.51 2.12
C HIS A 88 -4.88 -4.16 0.94
N GLY A 89 -3.88 -4.96 1.27
CA GLY A 89 -3.06 -5.70 0.29
C GLY A 89 -3.70 -7.00 -0.22
N GLY A 90 -2.86 -7.88 -0.77
CA GLY A 90 -3.29 -9.21 -1.22
C GLY A 90 -3.17 -9.45 -2.74
N GLY A 91 -2.19 -8.81 -3.40
CA GLY A 91 -1.90 -9.04 -4.81
C GLY A 91 -3.11 -8.82 -5.73
N PHE A 92 -4.02 -7.91 -5.36
CA PHE A 92 -5.30 -7.63 -6.04
C PHE A 92 -6.31 -8.78 -6.08
N CYS A 93 -5.94 -9.95 -5.52
CA CYS A 93 -6.68 -11.20 -5.69
C CYS A 93 -7.18 -11.77 -4.36
N ILE A 94 -6.57 -11.43 -3.23
CA ILE A 94 -6.92 -11.96 -1.91
C ILE A 94 -6.98 -10.84 -0.87
N GLY A 95 -7.24 -11.22 0.38
CA GLY A 95 -7.28 -10.32 1.52
C GLY A 95 -8.59 -9.56 1.65
N SER A 96 -8.72 -8.86 2.77
CA SER A 96 -9.90 -8.08 3.14
C SER A 96 -9.48 -6.84 3.95
N PRO A 97 -10.33 -5.80 4.07
CA PRO A 97 -10.03 -4.65 4.94
C PRO A 97 -9.85 -5.05 6.41
N GLN A 98 -10.32 -6.23 6.80
CA GLN A 98 -10.16 -6.74 8.15
C GLN A 98 -8.72 -7.15 8.48
N ASP A 99 -7.90 -7.43 7.47
CA ASP A 99 -6.50 -7.86 7.63
C ASP A 99 -5.66 -6.79 8.33
N ASP A 100 -6.08 -5.52 8.21
CA ASP A 100 -5.39 -4.34 8.73
C ASP A 100 -6.11 -3.72 9.96
N ASP A 101 -7.12 -4.39 10.54
CA ASP A 101 -7.94 -3.85 11.65
C ASP A 101 -7.09 -3.32 12.83
N ALA A 102 -6.09 -4.10 13.26
CA ALA A 102 -5.22 -3.71 14.37
C ALA A 102 -4.38 -2.46 14.03
N TRP A 103 -3.91 -2.37 12.79
CA TRP A 103 -3.18 -1.19 12.31
C TRP A 103 -4.12 0.03 12.27
N ASN A 104 -5.30 -0.12 11.69
CA ASN A 104 -6.30 0.94 11.55
C ASN A 104 -6.78 1.48 12.91
N ARG A 105 -7.09 0.59 13.86
CA ARG A 105 -7.45 0.94 15.24
C ARG A 105 -6.33 1.73 15.92
N SER A 106 -5.11 1.17 15.90
CA SER A 106 -3.94 1.79 16.55
C SER A 106 -3.63 3.16 15.95
N PHE A 107 -3.68 3.29 14.62
CA PHE A 107 -3.44 4.54 13.93
C PHE A 107 -4.50 5.60 14.26
N SER A 108 -5.78 5.20 14.27
CA SER A 108 -6.91 6.07 14.64
C SER A 108 -6.73 6.62 16.05
N ASP A 109 -6.50 5.75 17.03
CA ASP A 109 -6.31 6.15 18.43
C ASP A 109 -5.11 7.06 18.64
N THR A 110 -3.95 6.65 18.14
CA THR A 110 -2.68 7.31 18.43
C THR A 110 -2.67 8.74 17.88
N HIS A 111 -3.32 8.98 16.75
CA HIS A 111 -3.27 10.26 16.06
C HIS A 111 -4.60 11.04 16.09
N SER A 112 -5.62 10.51 16.77
CA SER A 112 -6.97 11.11 16.82
C SER A 112 -7.55 11.39 15.43
N VAL A 113 -7.42 10.41 14.53
CA VAL A 113 -7.90 10.50 13.14
C VAL A 113 -9.01 9.50 12.87
N LEU A 114 -9.95 9.87 12.01
CA LEU A 114 -10.92 8.92 11.46
C LEU A 114 -10.22 8.01 10.45
N VAL A 115 -10.33 6.70 10.61
CA VAL A 115 -9.81 5.73 9.63
C VAL A 115 -10.96 5.02 8.94
N ILE A 116 -10.97 5.01 7.60
CA ILE A 116 -11.97 4.32 6.79
C ILE A 116 -11.25 3.31 5.90
N ALA A 117 -11.33 2.04 6.26
CA ALA A 117 -10.75 0.94 5.49
C ALA A 117 -11.71 0.53 4.36
N LEU A 118 -11.27 0.76 3.13
CA LEU A 118 -12.00 0.46 1.91
C LEU A 118 -11.83 -1.00 1.48
N ASN A 119 -12.86 -1.53 0.83
CA ASN A 119 -12.85 -2.86 0.24
C ASN A 119 -12.96 -2.77 -1.28
N TYR A 120 -12.55 -3.81 -2.00
CA TYR A 120 -12.57 -3.84 -3.46
C TYR A 120 -12.78 -5.27 -3.97
N SER A 121 -13.36 -5.40 -5.16
CA SER A 121 -13.54 -6.70 -5.80
C SER A 121 -12.21 -7.35 -6.18
N LYS A 122 -12.15 -8.68 -6.13
CA LYS A 122 -10.91 -9.42 -6.30
C LYS A 122 -10.80 -10.08 -7.66
N ALA A 123 -9.61 -10.00 -8.25
CA ALA A 123 -9.26 -10.81 -9.40
C ALA A 123 -9.22 -12.31 -9.04
N PRO A 124 -9.47 -13.23 -9.99
CA PRO A 124 -9.71 -13.01 -11.41
C PRO A 124 -11.17 -12.68 -11.79
N ALA A 125 -12.10 -12.65 -10.82
CA ALA A 125 -13.50 -12.32 -11.10
C ALA A 125 -13.68 -10.83 -11.46
N ALA A 126 -12.83 -9.98 -10.89
CA ALA A 126 -12.77 -8.55 -11.14
C ALA A 126 -11.30 -8.15 -11.44
N PRO A 127 -10.81 -8.34 -12.66
CA PRO A 127 -9.46 -7.93 -13.05
C PRO A 127 -9.33 -6.41 -13.11
N PHE A 128 -8.13 -5.89 -13.40
CA PHE A 128 -7.93 -4.46 -13.62
C PHE A 128 -8.89 -3.91 -14.69
N PRO A 129 -9.49 -2.72 -14.51
CA PRO A 129 -9.38 -1.80 -13.37
C PRO A 129 -10.53 -1.91 -12.34
N THR A 130 -11.33 -2.99 -12.34
CA THR A 130 -12.60 -3.05 -11.58
C THR A 130 -12.46 -2.72 -10.10
N GLY A 131 -11.44 -3.29 -9.42
CA GLY A 131 -11.21 -2.99 -8.01
C GLY A 131 -10.90 -1.51 -7.74
N LEU A 132 -10.26 -0.81 -8.68
CA LEU A 132 -10.02 0.63 -8.56
C LEU A 132 -11.33 1.45 -8.72
N ASP A 133 -12.21 1.04 -9.64
CA ASP A 133 -13.52 1.70 -9.81
C ASP A 133 -14.44 1.49 -8.58
N ASP A 134 -14.31 0.36 -7.90
CA ASP A 134 -14.98 0.11 -6.61
C ASP A 134 -14.49 1.11 -5.55
N LEU A 135 -13.18 1.31 -5.45
CA LEU A 135 -12.57 2.22 -4.49
C LEU A 135 -12.98 3.68 -4.74
N VAL A 136 -13.05 4.11 -6.01
CA VAL A 136 -13.57 5.45 -6.37
C VAL A 136 -15.00 5.60 -5.88
N SER A 137 -15.84 4.60 -6.14
CA SER A 137 -17.26 4.63 -5.75
C SER A 137 -17.43 4.68 -4.23
N LEU A 138 -16.66 3.88 -3.48
CA LEU A 138 -16.73 3.83 -2.02
C LEU A 138 -16.14 5.08 -1.35
N TYR A 139 -15.07 5.65 -1.91
CA TYR A 139 -14.49 6.89 -1.42
C TYR A 139 -15.52 8.04 -1.53
N LEU A 140 -16.14 8.20 -2.70
CA LEU A 140 -17.16 9.23 -2.91
C LEU A 140 -18.39 8.99 -2.03
N ALA A 141 -18.85 7.74 -1.91
CA ALA A 141 -19.98 7.41 -1.05
C ALA A 141 -19.70 7.69 0.44
N ALA A 142 -18.48 7.48 0.91
CA ALA A 142 -18.08 7.83 2.27
C ALA A 142 -18.00 9.34 2.48
N LEU A 143 -17.54 10.10 1.47
CA LEU A 143 -17.57 11.56 1.52
C LEU A 143 -18.99 12.13 1.54
N ASP A 144 -19.95 11.49 0.88
CA ASP A 144 -21.36 11.92 0.88
C ASP A 144 -22.13 11.45 2.14
N ASP A 145 -21.49 10.63 2.99
CA ASP A 145 -22.09 10.12 4.21
C ASP A 145 -21.98 11.14 5.36
N GLU A 146 -23.03 11.95 5.52
CA GLU A 146 -23.15 12.95 6.59
C GLU A 146 -23.19 12.35 8.01
N SER A 147 -23.31 11.03 8.15
CA SER A 147 -23.17 10.38 9.47
C SER A 147 -21.70 10.22 9.91
N LEU A 148 -20.75 10.44 9.00
CA LEU A 148 -19.32 10.35 9.28
C LEU A 148 -18.75 11.74 9.55
N PRO A 149 -17.95 11.93 10.62
CA PRO A 149 -17.33 13.20 10.95
C PRO A 149 -16.10 13.45 10.08
N ILE A 150 -16.22 13.40 8.75
CA ILE A 150 -15.11 13.66 7.84
C ILE A 150 -14.94 15.17 7.71
N ASP A 151 -13.72 15.67 7.94
CA ASP A 151 -13.42 17.06 7.66
C ASP A 151 -13.17 17.32 6.16
N LYS A 152 -14.20 17.91 5.54
CA LYS A 152 -14.23 18.32 4.13
C LYS A 152 -13.84 19.80 3.94
N ALA A 153 -13.54 20.54 5.01
CA ALA A 153 -13.17 21.95 4.95
C ALA A 153 -11.83 22.16 4.21
N HIS A 154 -11.63 23.38 3.67
CA HIS A 154 -10.39 23.77 2.97
C HIS A 154 -9.95 22.80 1.86
N GLY A 155 -10.90 22.19 1.16
CA GLY A 155 -10.63 21.20 0.09
C GLY A 155 -10.38 19.78 0.59
N GLY A 156 -10.49 19.54 1.90
CA GLY A 156 -10.40 18.23 2.55
C GLY A 156 -9.14 18.03 3.38
N ARG A 157 -9.30 17.55 4.63
CA ARG A 157 -8.19 17.01 5.45
C ARG A 157 -8.15 15.49 5.31
N VAL A 158 -7.93 15.03 4.08
CA VAL A 158 -8.02 13.62 3.71
C VAL A 158 -6.72 13.10 3.10
N ALA A 159 -6.33 11.89 3.48
CA ALA A 159 -5.22 11.14 2.89
C ALA A 159 -5.63 9.71 2.55
N ILE A 160 -4.91 9.06 1.63
CA ILE A 160 -5.12 7.65 1.26
C ILE A 160 -3.82 6.89 1.53
N CYS A 161 -3.90 5.81 2.29
CA CYS A 161 -2.82 4.87 2.54
C CYS A 161 -3.17 3.50 2.00
N GLY A 162 -2.19 2.74 1.54
CA GLY A 162 -2.43 1.34 1.22
C GLY A 162 -1.19 0.48 1.29
N PHE A 163 -1.43 -0.82 1.42
CA PHE A 163 -0.42 -1.84 1.72
C PHE A 163 -0.25 -2.79 0.55
N SER A 164 0.97 -3.05 0.07
CA SER A 164 1.22 -3.99 -1.04
C SER A 164 0.41 -3.62 -2.30
N ALA A 165 -0.48 -4.48 -2.79
CA ALA A 165 -1.44 -4.14 -3.84
C ALA A 165 -2.29 -2.89 -3.50
N GLY A 166 -2.62 -2.68 -2.23
CA GLY A 166 -3.28 -1.46 -1.76
C GLY A 166 -2.41 -0.22 -1.90
N GLY A 167 -1.09 -0.32 -1.81
CA GLY A 167 -0.16 0.79 -2.04
C GLY A 167 -0.07 1.20 -3.51
N ASN A 168 -0.30 0.25 -4.43
CA ASN A 168 -0.53 0.56 -5.84
C ASN A 168 -1.88 1.28 -6.02
N LEU A 169 -2.95 0.69 -5.45
CA LEU A 169 -4.30 1.23 -5.53
C LEU A 169 -4.45 2.59 -4.86
N SER A 170 -3.67 2.93 -3.83
CA SER A 170 -3.71 4.25 -3.19
C SER A 170 -3.24 5.36 -4.14
N LEU A 171 -2.18 5.10 -4.91
CA LEU A 171 -1.70 6.00 -5.96
C LEU A 171 -2.70 6.06 -7.12
N GLY A 172 -3.22 4.91 -7.58
CA GLY A 172 -4.22 4.86 -8.65
C GLY A 172 -5.54 5.55 -8.29
N LEU A 173 -6.03 5.36 -7.06
CA LEU A 173 -7.24 5.99 -6.55
C LEU A 173 -7.06 7.50 -6.48
N SER A 174 -5.91 7.94 -5.98
CA SER A 174 -5.60 9.37 -5.92
C SER A 174 -5.62 10.00 -7.31
N GLN A 175 -4.98 9.38 -8.31
CA GLN A 175 -5.02 9.85 -9.71
C GLN A 175 -6.46 10.01 -10.22
N ARG A 176 -7.30 8.99 -10.04
CA ARG A 176 -8.71 9.04 -10.48
C ARG A 176 -9.52 10.13 -9.77
N LEU A 177 -9.26 10.38 -8.48
CA LEU A 177 -9.97 11.40 -7.72
C LEU A 177 -9.51 12.81 -8.07
N LEU A 178 -8.22 13.02 -8.33
CA LEU A 178 -7.69 14.32 -8.76
C LEU A 178 -8.23 14.72 -10.14
N GLN A 179 -8.41 13.75 -11.04
CA GLN A 179 -8.99 13.94 -12.36
C GLN A 179 -10.52 13.97 -12.39
N SER A 180 -11.18 13.66 -11.26
CA SER A 180 -12.65 13.61 -11.18
C SER A 180 -13.24 14.96 -10.82
N ASP A 181 -14.20 15.43 -11.62
CA ASP A 181 -15.03 16.60 -11.32
C ASP A 181 -16.07 16.32 -10.22
N HIS A 182 -16.35 15.06 -9.94
CA HIS A 182 -17.28 14.65 -8.88
C HIS A 182 -16.64 14.62 -7.49
N CYS A 183 -15.31 14.74 -7.40
CA CYS A 183 -14.60 14.73 -6.13
C CYS A 183 -14.44 16.15 -5.58
N THR A 184 -15.30 16.52 -4.64
CA THR A 184 -15.27 17.83 -3.96
C THR A 184 -14.22 17.90 -2.84
N CYS A 185 -13.79 16.74 -2.31
CA CYS A 185 -12.81 16.60 -1.25
C CYS A 185 -11.70 15.65 -1.73
N ARG A 186 -10.66 16.22 -2.36
CA ARG A 186 -9.57 15.46 -2.97
C ARG A 186 -8.54 15.05 -1.90
N PRO A 187 -7.93 13.85 -2.03
CA PRO A 187 -6.87 13.45 -1.13
C PRO A 187 -5.67 14.37 -1.28
N ARG A 188 -5.17 14.89 -0.16
CA ARG A 188 -3.98 15.76 -0.12
C ARG A 188 -2.69 14.97 0.04
N ALA A 189 -2.78 13.71 0.46
CA ALA A 189 -1.66 12.79 0.44
C ALA A 189 -2.01 11.39 -0.06
N ALA A 190 -1.04 10.77 -0.72
CA ALA A 190 -1.04 9.35 -1.05
C ALA A 190 0.16 8.64 -0.40
N ILE A 191 -0.11 7.53 0.27
CA ILE A 191 0.88 6.72 0.98
C ILE A 191 0.87 5.31 0.41
N SER A 192 2.04 4.83 0.05
CA SER A 192 2.26 3.45 -0.43
C SER A 192 3.22 2.75 0.51
N VAL A 193 2.73 1.72 1.20
CA VAL A 193 3.50 0.87 2.09
C VAL A 193 3.81 -0.45 1.38
N TYR A 194 5.09 -0.72 1.13
CA TYR A 194 5.64 -1.86 0.37
C TYR A 194 4.85 -2.17 -0.91
N GLY A 195 4.49 -1.12 -1.65
CA GLY A 195 3.57 -1.19 -2.78
C GLY A 195 4.15 -1.90 -4.02
N ALA A 196 3.28 -2.56 -4.78
CA ALA A 196 3.62 -3.10 -6.10
C ALA A 196 3.48 -2.01 -7.17
N LEU A 197 4.52 -1.20 -7.38
CA LEU A 197 4.43 0.06 -8.13
C LEU A 197 4.80 -0.04 -9.61
N ASP A 198 5.39 -1.17 -10.05
CA ASP A 198 5.77 -1.39 -11.44
C ASP A 198 5.38 -2.79 -11.92
N LEU A 199 4.17 -2.95 -12.47
CA LEU A 199 3.70 -4.22 -13.04
C LEU A 199 4.25 -4.49 -14.45
N SER A 200 5.03 -3.56 -15.02
CA SER A 200 5.72 -3.76 -16.29
C SER A 200 6.98 -4.60 -16.17
N ARG A 201 7.55 -4.69 -14.97
CA ARG A 201 8.74 -5.52 -14.69
C ARG A 201 8.35 -6.93 -14.23
N SER A 202 9.05 -7.93 -14.78
CA SER A 202 8.81 -9.31 -14.38
C SER A 202 9.21 -9.55 -12.92
N PRO A 203 8.56 -10.50 -12.23
CA PRO A 203 8.93 -10.88 -10.87
C PRO A 203 10.41 -11.24 -10.72
N GLU A 204 11.01 -11.92 -11.70
CA GLU A 204 12.42 -12.30 -11.67
C GLU A 204 13.34 -11.07 -11.76
N ALA A 205 12.98 -10.08 -12.58
CA ALA A 205 13.73 -8.84 -12.68
C ALA A 205 13.69 -8.05 -11.37
N LYS A 206 12.54 -8.04 -10.67
CA LYS A 206 12.41 -7.43 -9.34
C LYS A 206 13.25 -8.18 -8.30
N LEU A 207 13.17 -9.51 -8.29
CA LEU A 207 13.94 -10.37 -7.38
C LEU A 207 15.46 -10.16 -7.52
N SER A 208 15.97 -9.97 -8.74
CA SER A 208 17.40 -9.77 -9.00
C SER A 208 17.99 -8.56 -8.24
N THR A 209 17.13 -7.61 -7.87
CA THR A 209 17.48 -6.37 -7.17
C THR A 209 17.08 -6.36 -5.70
N ARG A 210 16.60 -7.49 -5.17
CA ARG A 210 16.27 -7.64 -3.75
C ARG A 210 17.54 -7.63 -2.91
N GLN A 211 17.47 -6.96 -1.74
CA GLN A 211 18.53 -7.00 -0.76
C GLN A 211 18.45 -8.27 0.10
N TYR A 212 19.61 -8.81 0.46
CA TYR A 212 19.74 -9.99 1.31
C TYR A 212 20.74 -9.69 2.42
N LYS A 213 20.41 -10.11 3.65
CA LYS A 213 21.34 -10.01 4.79
C LYS A 213 22.21 -11.27 4.84
N THR A 214 23.50 -11.07 5.08
CA THR A 214 24.47 -12.15 5.27
C THR A 214 24.60 -12.58 6.73
N ASP A 215 23.98 -11.81 7.63
CA ASP A 215 23.98 -12.07 9.06
C ASP A 215 23.05 -13.25 9.41
N ALA A 216 23.64 -14.31 9.96
CA ALA A 216 22.92 -15.51 10.35
C ALA A 216 21.93 -15.27 11.51
N THR A 217 22.07 -14.19 12.27
CA THR A 217 21.23 -13.91 13.45
C THR A 217 19.76 -13.64 13.09
N LEU A 218 19.46 -13.18 11.88
CA LEU A 218 18.08 -12.95 11.43
C LEU A 218 17.32 -14.24 11.06
N GLY A 219 18.05 -15.32 10.73
CA GLY A 219 17.50 -16.61 10.33
C GLY A 219 16.62 -16.60 9.06
N PRO A 220 16.22 -17.78 8.54
CA PRO A 220 15.19 -17.88 7.51
C PRO A 220 13.81 -17.40 8.05
N PRO A 221 12.96 -16.78 7.21
CA PRO A 221 13.13 -16.53 5.78
C PRO A 221 13.91 -15.24 5.44
N ARG A 222 14.42 -14.49 6.43
CA ARG A 222 15.16 -13.23 6.19
C ARG A 222 16.53 -13.43 5.55
N THR A 223 17.19 -14.55 5.84
CA THR A 223 18.43 -14.98 5.17
C THR A 223 18.20 -15.84 3.92
N SER A 224 16.93 -16.09 3.54
CA SER A 224 16.60 -16.86 2.32
C SER A 224 16.99 -16.09 1.06
N THR A 225 17.54 -16.79 0.06
CA THR A 225 17.80 -16.23 -1.28
C THR A 225 16.54 -16.15 -2.16
N ARG A 226 15.41 -16.67 -1.69
CA ARG A 226 14.12 -16.62 -2.39
C ARG A 226 13.11 -15.78 -1.63
N ASP A 227 12.46 -14.86 -2.34
CA ASP A 227 11.33 -14.09 -1.85
C ASP A 227 10.04 -14.93 -1.88
N VAL A 228 9.22 -14.84 -0.85
CA VAL A 228 7.95 -15.58 -0.73
C VAL A 228 6.97 -15.14 -1.82
N LEU A 229 6.98 -13.86 -2.20
CA LEU A 229 6.10 -13.32 -3.24
C LEU A 229 6.34 -13.95 -4.61
N LEU A 230 7.58 -14.35 -4.91
CA LEU A 230 7.96 -14.88 -6.22
C LEU A 230 7.09 -16.07 -6.63
N ASN A 231 6.70 -16.92 -5.68
CA ASN A 231 5.88 -18.10 -5.96
C ASN A 231 4.44 -17.75 -6.31
N MET A 232 3.91 -16.64 -5.78
CA MET A 232 2.53 -16.21 -5.99
C MET A 232 2.39 -15.22 -7.15
N ALA A 233 3.48 -14.51 -7.51
CA ALA A 233 3.44 -13.46 -8.53
C ALA A 233 2.84 -13.94 -9.88
N PRO A 234 3.21 -15.11 -10.46
CA PRO A 234 2.60 -15.56 -11.70
C PRO A 234 1.09 -15.81 -11.60
N LEU A 235 0.61 -16.23 -10.41
CA LEU A 235 -0.81 -16.46 -10.14
C LEU A 235 -1.57 -15.13 -10.02
N PHE A 236 -1.00 -14.16 -9.31
CA PHE A 236 -1.57 -12.82 -9.16
C PHE A 236 -1.57 -12.06 -10.49
N ASP A 237 -0.44 -12.02 -11.18
CA ASP A 237 -0.30 -11.35 -12.49
C ASP A 237 -1.32 -11.90 -13.48
N TRP A 238 -1.44 -13.23 -13.59
CA TRP A 238 -2.42 -13.85 -14.48
C TRP A 238 -3.87 -13.54 -14.08
N SER A 239 -4.15 -13.46 -12.78
CA SER A 239 -5.50 -13.22 -12.30
C SER A 239 -5.92 -11.75 -12.50
N TYR A 240 -5.00 -10.81 -12.29
CA TYR A 240 -5.30 -9.39 -12.26
C TYR A 240 -5.19 -8.71 -13.62
N LEU A 241 -4.27 -9.13 -14.49
CA LEU A 241 -3.93 -8.44 -15.73
C LEU A 241 -4.74 -8.94 -16.93
N PRO A 242 -5.64 -8.12 -17.52
CA PRO A 242 -6.31 -8.47 -18.77
C PRO A 242 -5.32 -8.62 -19.92
N TYR A 243 -5.62 -9.53 -20.87
CA TYR A 243 -4.81 -9.65 -22.08
C TYR A 243 -4.92 -8.39 -22.93
N GLY A 244 -3.79 -7.92 -23.45
CA GLY A 244 -3.74 -6.68 -24.22
C GLY A 244 -3.82 -5.41 -23.37
N GLN A 245 -3.86 -5.50 -22.03
CA GLN A 245 -3.66 -4.35 -21.16
C GLN A 245 -2.24 -3.79 -21.36
N ASP A 246 -2.11 -2.46 -21.42
CA ASP A 246 -0.79 -1.81 -21.40
C ASP A 246 -0.25 -1.86 -19.96
N LEU A 247 0.92 -2.48 -19.79
CA LEU A 247 1.60 -2.55 -18.50
C LEU A 247 2.20 -1.20 -18.09
N GLN A 248 2.29 -0.24 -19.01
CA GLN A 248 2.70 1.13 -18.74
C GLN A 248 1.52 2.07 -18.44
N ASP A 249 0.30 1.53 -18.29
CA ASP A 249 -0.84 2.32 -17.81
C ASP A 249 -0.48 2.93 -16.42
N PRO A 250 -0.60 4.25 -16.21
CA PRO A 250 -0.22 4.92 -14.97
C PRO A 250 -1.06 4.51 -13.76
N LEU A 251 -2.25 3.94 -13.97
CA LEU A 251 -3.08 3.37 -12.90
C LEU A 251 -2.64 1.95 -12.52
N LEU A 252 -1.86 1.29 -13.38
CA LEU A 252 -1.36 -0.06 -13.19
C LEU A 252 0.10 -0.05 -12.70
N SER A 253 0.95 0.76 -13.31
CA SER A 253 2.38 0.93 -12.97
C SER A 253 2.67 2.40 -12.62
N PRO A 254 2.11 2.93 -11.51
CA PRO A 254 2.27 4.34 -11.14
C PRO A 254 3.72 4.71 -10.84
N GLY A 255 4.54 3.74 -10.40
CA GLY A 255 5.95 3.94 -10.09
C GLY A 255 6.71 4.60 -11.24
N PRO A 256 6.79 3.96 -12.42
CA PRO A 256 7.40 4.56 -13.60
C PRO A 256 6.50 5.53 -14.38
N CYS A 257 5.17 5.37 -14.35
CA CYS A 257 4.31 5.97 -15.38
C CYS A 257 3.38 7.09 -14.89
N ALA A 258 3.08 7.21 -13.59
CA ALA A 258 2.17 8.25 -13.11
C ALA A 258 2.76 9.64 -13.31
N ASP A 259 1.96 10.56 -13.87
CA ASP A 259 2.30 11.98 -13.89
C ASP A 259 2.34 12.50 -12.44
N PRO A 260 3.44 13.13 -11.99
CA PRO A 260 3.49 13.74 -10.66
C PRO A 260 2.36 14.75 -10.38
N ASP A 261 1.80 15.39 -11.41
CA ASP A 261 0.71 16.36 -11.29
C ASP A 261 -0.66 15.68 -11.16
N ASP A 262 -0.77 14.42 -11.57
CA ASP A 262 -1.95 13.56 -11.33
C ASP A 262 -1.93 12.95 -9.92
N LEU A 263 -0.89 13.18 -9.12
CA LEU A 263 -0.78 12.66 -7.75
C LEU A 263 -0.96 13.77 -6.71
N PRO A 264 -1.39 13.43 -5.48
CA PRO A 264 -1.52 14.42 -4.42
C PRO A 264 -0.22 15.17 -4.17
N PRO A 265 -0.29 16.42 -3.67
CA PRO A 265 0.90 17.21 -3.44
C PRO A 265 1.87 16.56 -2.44
N HIS A 266 1.36 15.73 -1.53
CA HIS A 266 2.18 14.99 -0.59
C HIS A 266 2.19 13.48 -0.91
N VAL A 267 3.37 12.90 -1.12
CA VAL A 267 3.52 11.45 -1.35
C VAL A 267 4.52 10.87 -0.34
N PHE A 268 4.15 9.78 0.33
CA PHE A 268 5.05 9.04 1.21
C PHE A 268 5.15 7.59 0.76
N ILE A 269 6.35 7.19 0.30
CA ILE A 269 6.65 5.81 -0.04
C ILE A 269 7.42 5.17 1.11
N ILE A 270 6.84 4.12 1.68
CA ILE A 270 7.43 3.29 2.72
C ILE A 270 7.70 1.92 2.09
N ALA A 271 8.88 1.36 2.24
CA ALA A 271 9.27 0.08 1.67
C ALA A 271 9.95 -0.82 2.70
N SER A 272 9.96 -2.12 2.43
CA SER A 272 10.67 -3.12 3.24
C SER A 272 12.04 -3.41 2.64
N GLU A 273 13.11 -3.43 3.44
CA GLU A 273 14.47 -3.66 2.91
C GLU A 273 14.63 -5.03 2.22
N LEU A 274 14.08 -6.10 2.79
CA LEU A 274 14.19 -7.47 2.30
C LEU A 274 12.97 -7.86 1.45
N ASP A 275 12.58 -6.96 0.55
CA ASP A 275 11.45 -7.12 -0.35
C ASP A 275 11.88 -6.88 -1.79
N MET A 276 11.48 -7.76 -2.70
CA MET A 276 11.71 -7.58 -4.14
C MET A 276 11.06 -6.29 -4.70
N LEU A 277 10.09 -5.70 -4.01
CA LEU A 277 9.42 -4.43 -4.37
C LEU A 277 10.15 -3.18 -3.85
N ALA A 278 11.24 -3.33 -3.08
CA ALA A 278 11.95 -2.21 -2.47
C ALA A 278 12.54 -1.23 -3.50
N LYS A 279 13.09 -1.77 -4.59
CA LYS A 279 13.73 -0.96 -5.63
C LYS A 279 12.74 -0.12 -6.42
N GLU A 280 11.64 -0.70 -6.87
CA GLU A 280 10.61 0.05 -7.59
C GLU A 280 9.97 1.12 -6.71
N SER A 281 9.88 0.88 -5.41
CA SER A 281 9.44 1.88 -4.43
C SER A 281 10.42 3.06 -4.33
N LEU A 282 11.72 2.80 -4.24
CA LEU A 282 12.76 3.84 -4.24
C LEU A 282 12.80 4.62 -5.57
N GLU A 283 12.68 3.90 -6.69
CA GLU A 283 12.66 4.49 -8.04
C GLU A 283 11.45 5.40 -8.20
N CYS A 284 10.27 4.98 -7.75
CA CYS A 284 9.06 5.80 -7.71
C CYS A 284 9.28 7.09 -6.90
N ALA A 285 9.71 6.96 -5.63
CA ALA A 285 9.93 8.12 -4.76
C ALA A 285 10.95 9.10 -5.38
N THR A 286 12.07 8.57 -5.87
CA THR A 286 13.13 9.37 -6.49
C THR A 286 12.64 10.07 -7.75
N ARG A 287 11.88 9.40 -8.61
CA ARG A 287 11.31 9.98 -9.83
C ARG A 287 10.36 11.12 -9.50
N LEU A 288 9.40 10.89 -8.59
CA LEU A 288 8.43 11.91 -8.20
C LEU A 288 9.11 13.14 -7.60
N ALA A 289 10.07 12.93 -6.69
CA ALA A 289 10.79 14.02 -6.07
C ALA A 289 11.64 14.82 -7.08
N ARG A 290 12.29 14.15 -8.05
CA ARG A 290 13.05 14.82 -9.12
C ARG A 290 12.18 15.59 -10.08
N ALA A 291 11.04 15.03 -10.46
CA ALA A 291 10.11 15.70 -11.36
C ALA A 291 9.56 16.99 -10.73
N ARG A 292 9.44 17.03 -9.40
CA ARG A 292 9.08 18.23 -8.63
C ARG A 292 10.27 19.14 -8.28
N GLY A 293 11.45 18.92 -8.89
CA GLY A 293 12.62 19.80 -8.74
C GLY A 293 13.62 19.41 -7.65
N GLY A 294 13.47 18.24 -7.03
CA GLY A 294 14.39 17.73 -6.02
C GLY A 294 15.79 17.45 -6.58
N SER A 295 16.83 18.09 -6.02
CA SER A 295 18.20 18.07 -6.55
C SER A 295 19.19 17.22 -5.74
N ARG A 296 18.83 16.78 -4.53
CA ARG A 296 19.73 16.10 -3.57
C ARG A 296 19.27 14.69 -3.16
N ILE A 297 18.60 14.01 -4.08
CA ILE A 297 18.06 12.67 -3.85
C ILE A 297 19.13 11.61 -4.19
N PRO A 298 19.47 10.71 -3.25
CA PRO A 298 20.40 9.62 -3.52
C PRO A 298 19.88 8.73 -4.64
N VAL A 299 20.72 8.43 -5.62
CA VAL A 299 20.47 7.31 -6.54
C VAL A 299 20.90 6.04 -5.80
N PRO A 300 20.15 4.92 -5.88
CA PRO A 300 20.68 3.63 -5.42
C PRO A 300 22.07 3.38 -6.03
N ASP A 301 22.93 2.72 -5.27
CA ASP A 301 24.29 2.39 -5.69
C ASP A 301 24.28 1.79 -7.11
N PRO A 302 24.96 2.43 -8.09
CA PRO A 302 24.92 2.00 -9.48
C PRO A 302 25.57 0.63 -9.72
N GLU A 303 26.42 0.15 -8.80
CA GLU A 303 27.08 -1.16 -8.93
C GLU A 303 26.18 -2.31 -8.46
N THR A 304 25.46 -2.12 -7.35
CA THR A 304 24.62 -3.18 -6.76
C THR A 304 23.16 -3.07 -7.16
N ALA A 305 22.68 -1.87 -7.46
CA ALA A 305 21.29 -1.53 -7.76
C ALA A 305 20.28 -2.03 -6.70
N ARG A 306 20.73 -2.22 -5.44
CA ARG A 306 19.92 -2.71 -4.32
C ARG A 306 19.61 -1.59 -3.33
N CYS A 307 18.51 -1.74 -2.59
CA CYS A 307 18.13 -0.84 -1.51
C CYS A 307 18.73 -1.28 -0.17
N GLY A 308 19.07 -0.33 0.70
CA GLY A 308 19.55 -0.61 2.06
C GLY A 308 21.03 -0.97 2.13
N ARG A 309 21.39 -1.90 3.05
CA ARG A 309 22.77 -2.35 3.27
C ARG A 309 22.86 -3.80 3.74
N LEU A 310 24.08 -4.34 3.79
CA LEU A 310 24.30 -5.76 4.14
C LEU A 310 24.19 -6.01 5.65
N GLU A 311 24.58 -5.02 6.45
CA GLU A 311 24.59 -5.10 7.91
C GLU A 311 23.17 -4.99 8.47
N THR A 312 22.88 -5.80 9.49
CA THR A 312 21.63 -5.74 10.25
C THR A 312 21.50 -4.39 10.96
N GLY A 313 20.30 -3.81 10.95
CA GLY A 313 19.96 -2.60 11.68
C GLY A 313 19.87 -2.83 13.19
N LYS A 314 19.61 -1.75 13.94
CA LYS A 314 19.35 -1.86 15.38
C LYS A 314 17.92 -2.38 15.61
N PRO A 315 17.71 -3.35 16.52
CA PRO A 315 16.37 -3.85 16.81
C PRO A 315 15.40 -2.74 17.22
N GLY A 316 14.19 -2.76 16.65
CA GLY A 316 13.11 -1.81 16.90
C GLY A 316 13.38 -0.38 16.44
N LYS A 317 14.40 -0.14 15.60
CA LYS A 317 14.78 1.21 15.16
C LYS A 317 14.67 1.38 13.66
N LEU A 318 14.14 2.55 13.28
CA LEU A 318 14.26 3.10 11.93
C LEU A 318 15.61 3.79 11.75
N GLU A 319 15.99 4.02 10.50
CA GLU A 319 17.25 4.66 10.13
C GLU A 319 17.01 5.95 9.37
N LEU A 320 16.84 7.04 10.12
CA LEU A 320 16.40 8.31 9.55
C LEU A 320 17.53 9.20 9.03
N GLU A 321 18.76 8.99 9.52
CA GLU A 321 19.94 9.79 9.16
C GLU A 321 20.67 9.26 7.93
N ASP A 322 20.49 7.98 7.61
CA ASP A 322 21.11 7.34 6.45
C ASP A 322 20.19 7.52 5.24
N LYS A 323 20.66 8.25 4.23
CA LYS A 323 19.85 8.55 3.05
C LYS A 323 19.49 7.32 2.21
N ARG A 324 20.14 6.17 2.40
CA ARG A 324 19.70 4.90 1.81
C ARG A 324 18.34 4.47 2.38
N PHE A 325 18.08 4.82 3.63
CA PHE A 325 16.91 4.40 4.38
C PHE A 325 15.86 5.49 4.52
N ALA A 326 16.21 6.77 4.60
CA ALA A 326 15.20 7.81 4.69
C ALA A 326 15.64 9.12 4.08
N TRP A 327 14.71 9.83 3.47
CA TRP A 327 14.85 11.24 3.12
C TRP A 327 13.46 11.87 2.95
N HIS A 328 13.42 13.19 3.03
CA HIS A 328 12.21 13.98 2.89
C HIS A 328 12.55 15.25 2.11
N GLU A 329 11.96 15.39 0.92
CA GLU A 329 12.09 16.57 0.09
C GLU A 329 10.78 17.35 0.13
N THR A 330 10.88 18.65 0.34
CA THR A 330 9.73 19.57 0.42
C THR A 330 9.79 20.58 -0.71
N PHE A 331 8.63 20.92 -1.24
CA PHE A 331 8.42 21.82 -2.37
C PHE A 331 7.40 22.88 -1.95
N PRO A 332 7.27 24.01 -2.68
CA PRO A 332 6.33 25.08 -2.31
C PRO A 332 4.88 24.61 -2.10
N ASP A 333 4.45 23.60 -2.84
CA ASP A 333 3.08 23.07 -2.86
C ASP A 333 2.96 21.64 -2.36
N GLY A 334 4.04 20.97 -1.97
CA GLY A 334 4.01 19.54 -1.69
C GLY A 334 5.27 18.95 -1.06
N SER A 335 5.30 17.63 -0.94
CA SER A 335 6.48 16.91 -0.45
C SER A 335 6.53 15.49 -0.96
N VAL A 336 7.74 14.95 -1.12
CA VAL A 336 7.94 13.51 -1.33
C VAL A 336 8.84 12.97 -0.23
N ARG A 337 8.38 11.90 0.42
CA ARG A 337 9.09 11.26 1.51
C ARG A 337 9.37 9.79 1.20
N TRP A 338 10.55 9.35 1.58
CA TRP A 338 11.03 7.98 1.44
C TRP A 338 11.38 7.40 2.80
N LEU A 339 10.96 6.15 3.02
CA LEU A 339 11.40 5.33 4.13
C LEU A 339 11.59 3.88 3.67
N LEU A 340 12.79 3.34 3.84
CA LEU A 340 13.07 1.93 3.82
C LEU A 340 13.14 1.45 5.28
N VAL A 341 12.25 0.55 5.65
CA VAL A 341 12.30 -0.08 6.97
C VAL A 341 13.39 -1.16 6.93
N PRO A 342 14.35 -1.19 7.86
CA PRO A 342 15.51 -2.09 7.80
C PRO A 342 15.19 -3.50 8.30
N ASP A 343 15.78 -4.54 7.69
CA ASP A 343 15.84 -5.97 8.08
C ASP A 343 14.59 -6.85 7.86
N VAL A 344 13.73 -6.43 6.93
CA VAL A 344 12.31 -6.74 7.02
C VAL A 344 11.68 -7.18 5.70
N LEU A 345 10.75 -8.13 5.76
CA LEU A 345 10.18 -8.81 4.59
C LEU A 345 8.94 -8.10 4.03
N HIS A 346 8.46 -8.54 2.87
CA HIS A 346 7.21 -8.07 2.29
C HIS A 346 6.02 -8.27 3.24
N GLY A 347 5.05 -7.35 3.18
CA GLY A 347 3.86 -7.39 4.03
C GLY A 347 4.21 -7.16 5.49
N PHE A 348 5.34 -6.49 5.70
CA PHE A 348 5.89 -6.08 6.96
C PHE A 348 4.80 -5.42 7.77
N ASP A 349 4.08 -6.23 8.56
CA ASP A 349 3.07 -5.83 9.56
C ASP A 349 1.66 -6.37 9.43
N SER A 350 1.38 -7.19 8.43
CA SER A 350 0.18 -8.02 8.53
C SER A 350 0.40 -9.06 9.63
N LEU A 351 -0.31 -8.92 10.76
CA LEU A 351 -0.36 -9.89 11.86
C LEU A 351 -0.42 -11.35 11.34
N PRO A 352 -1.25 -11.68 10.33
CA PRO A 352 -1.30 -13.03 9.77
C PRO A 352 0.01 -13.55 9.18
N MET A 353 0.84 -12.67 8.58
CA MET A 353 2.14 -13.08 8.03
C MET A 353 3.20 -13.19 9.12
N ARG A 354 3.16 -12.31 10.13
CA ARG A 354 4.12 -12.34 11.25
C ARG A 354 4.06 -13.65 12.02
N GLU A 355 2.86 -14.08 12.42
CA GLU A 355 2.63 -15.32 13.17
C GLU A 355 3.03 -16.57 12.38
N ARG A 356 2.93 -16.52 11.05
CA ARG A 356 3.20 -17.67 10.18
C ARG A 356 4.66 -17.84 9.80
N LEU A 357 5.45 -16.76 9.77
CA LEU A 357 6.76 -16.74 9.11
C LEU A 357 7.93 -16.30 10.00
N GLY A 358 7.70 -15.85 11.24
CA GLY A 358 8.74 -15.30 12.11
C GLY A 358 8.98 -16.09 13.40
N GLY A 359 10.24 -16.09 13.88
CA GLY A 359 10.55 -16.41 15.28
C GLY A 359 10.23 -15.23 16.19
N GLU A 360 9.96 -15.49 17.49
CA GLU A 360 9.44 -14.50 18.46
C GLU A 360 10.21 -13.17 18.45
N GLU A 361 11.55 -13.21 18.48
CA GLU A 361 12.38 -12.00 18.49
C GLU A 361 12.23 -11.18 17.20
N THR A 362 12.11 -11.84 16.05
CA THR A 362 11.95 -11.18 14.76
C THR A 362 10.55 -10.63 14.53
N VAL A 363 9.54 -11.22 15.18
CA VAL A 363 8.18 -10.69 15.22
C VAL A 363 8.14 -9.43 16.07
N LYS A 364 8.75 -9.48 17.25
CA LYS A 364 8.84 -8.33 18.15
C LYS A 364 9.63 -7.16 17.54
N ASP A 365 10.74 -7.45 16.86
CA ASP A 365 11.48 -6.44 16.10
C ASP A 365 10.60 -5.78 15.03
N ALA A 366 9.80 -6.59 14.33
CA ALA A 366 8.88 -6.09 13.33
C ALA A 366 7.83 -5.16 13.92
N GLU A 367 7.17 -5.58 15.00
CA GLU A 367 6.15 -4.78 15.71
C GLU A 367 6.68 -3.42 16.16
N LEU A 368 7.88 -3.39 16.76
CA LEU A 368 8.49 -2.13 17.19
C LEU A 368 8.80 -1.20 16.00
N LYS A 369 9.22 -1.76 14.86
CA LYS A 369 9.46 -0.98 13.64
C LYS A 369 8.15 -0.49 13.02
N THR A 370 7.07 -1.25 13.12
CA THR A 370 5.69 -0.82 12.76
C THR A 370 5.27 0.39 13.54
N GLU A 371 5.32 0.29 14.87
CA GLU A 371 4.94 1.37 15.77
C GLU A 371 5.76 2.63 15.45
N ALA A 372 7.06 2.45 15.21
CA ALA A 372 7.95 3.54 14.84
C ALA A 372 7.58 4.23 13.52
N TYR A 373 7.31 3.49 12.43
CA TYR A 373 6.94 4.16 11.18
C TYR A 373 5.49 4.66 11.19
N CYS A 374 4.57 4.00 11.89
CA CYS A 374 3.21 4.47 12.09
C CYS A 374 3.21 5.82 12.78
N LYS A 375 4.00 5.95 13.85
CA LYS A 375 4.23 7.24 14.52
C LYS A 375 4.81 8.27 13.56
N LEU A 376 5.84 7.91 12.79
CA LEU A 376 6.46 8.81 11.81
C LEU A 376 5.47 9.29 10.74
N LEU A 377 4.62 8.39 10.25
CA LEU A 377 3.57 8.66 9.28
C LEU A 377 2.50 9.58 9.86
N GLY A 378 2.00 9.28 11.06
CA GLY A 378 0.98 10.11 11.70
C GLY A 378 1.50 11.49 12.07
N ASP A 379 2.71 11.60 12.64
CA ASP A 379 3.38 12.89 12.89
C ASP A 379 3.52 13.68 11.57
N TRP A 380 3.88 13.02 10.47
CA TRP A 380 3.99 13.68 9.17
C TRP A 380 2.63 14.18 8.67
N LEU A 381 1.58 13.36 8.71
CA LEU A 381 0.24 13.74 8.29
C LEU A 381 -0.31 14.90 9.12
N LEU A 382 -0.19 14.84 10.45
CA LEU A 382 -0.65 15.89 11.36
C LEU A 382 0.01 17.24 11.10
N ASN A 383 1.31 17.25 10.76
CA ASN A 383 2.07 18.48 10.53
C ASN A 383 1.96 19.01 9.10
N THR A 384 1.42 18.24 8.15
CA THR A 384 1.40 18.63 6.72
C THR A 384 -0.01 18.62 6.13
N VAL A 385 -0.70 17.49 6.21
CA VAL A 385 -1.96 17.24 5.52
C VAL A 385 -3.17 17.59 6.38
N PHE A 386 -3.09 17.31 7.68
CA PHE A 386 -4.17 17.48 8.64
C PHE A 386 -4.03 18.75 9.50
N ALA A 387 -2.98 19.53 9.26
CA ALA A 387 -2.83 20.85 9.86
C ALA A 387 -4.05 21.71 9.51
N ALA A 388 -4.59 22.39 10.53
CA ALA A 388 -5.80 23.21 10.43
C ALA A 388 -5.57 24.52 9.68
#